data_AF-A0A2J7QCX8-F1
#
_entry.id   AF-A0A2J7QCX8-F1
#
_cell.length_a   1.000
_cell.length_b   1.000
_cell.length_c   1.000
_cell.angle_alpha   90.00
_cell.angle_beta   90.00
_cell.angle_gamma   90.00
#
_symmetry.space_group_name_H-M   'P 1'
#
loop_
_entity.id
_entity.type
_entity.pdbx_description
1 polymer ?
#
loop_
_entity_poly.entity_id
_entity_poly.type
_entity_poly.pdbx_seq_one_letter_code
_entity_poly.pdbx_strand_id
1 'polypeptide(L)'
;MIIIIIIIAIFKETCPDDKFTEDDQNSILEALGEVLRRTPKGELPHLKSYRLVGGALIYTCANQQSGQWLTKAIDNQRLESGARLKATEARNLPKPVKVALHTRDKVVQNQEELLKWIADLNPGLHTENWRVLNRQSESKGQRLILFIDRDSHTIIQRTGYEIFTGLSHRTAKVLNDPEVQHQAEPVPDTVSSNLVSEEEGG
;
A
#
# COMPACT_ATOMS: atom_id res chain seq x y z
N MET A 1 17.55 6.70 24.33
CA MET A 1 16.08 6.54 24.42
C MET A 1 15.52 6.60 23.01
N ILE A 2 15.01 5.49 22.47
CA ILE A 2 14.41 5.46 21.12
C ILE A 2 13.03 6.11 21.22
N ILE A 3 12.80 7.21 20.53
CA ILE A 3 11.49 7.84 20.44
C ILE A 3 10.66 7.01 19.46
N ILE A 4 9.70 6.23 19.95
CA ILE A 4 8.76 5.51 19.10
C ILE A 4 7.72 6.51 18.59
N ILE A 5 7.78 6.82 17.31
CA ILE A 5 6.79 7.66 16.64
C ILE A 5 5.60 6.79 16.27
N ILE A 6 4.41 7.15 16.72
CA ILE A 6 3.16 6.46 16.39
C ILE A 6 2.51 7.18 15.23
N ILE A 7 2.36 6.47 14.10
CA ILE A 7 1.78 7.01 12.88
C ILE A 7 0.53 6.21 12.54
N ILE A 8 -0.61 6.88 12.49
CA ILE A 8 -1.90 6.28 12.15
C ILE A 8 -2.31 6.75 10.77
N ALA A 9 -2.77 5.83 9.93
CA ALA A 9 -3.38 6.14 8.65
C ALA A 9 -4.90 5.96 8.77
N ILE A 10 -5.64 6.99 8.40
CA ILE A 10 -7.09 6.95 8.17
C ILE A 10 -7.30 6.80 6.66
N PHE A 11 -8.20 5.93 6.24
CA PHE A 11 -8.44 5.61 4.84
C PHE A 11 -9.88 5.12 4.63
N LYS A 12 -10.40 5.18 3.39
CA LYS A 12 -11.68 4.55 3.05
C LYS A 12 -11.57 3.04 3.19
N GLU A 13 -12.61 2.35 3.62
CA GLU A 13 -12.63 0.89 3.71
C GLU A 13 -12.28 0.21 2.38
N THR A 14 -12.53 0.89 1.25
CA THR A 14 -12.22 0.49 -0.13
C THR A 14 -10.78 0.83 -0.58
N CYS A 15 -9.90 1.29 0.31
CA CYS A 15 -8.48 1.50 0.02
C CYS A 15 -7.78 0.15 -0.25
N PRO A 16 -6.87 0.03 -1.24
CA PRO A 16 -6.21 1.10 -1.99
C PRO A 16 -6.92 1.57 -3.27
N ASP A 17 -8.09 1.03 -3.56
CA ASP A 17 -8.75 1.17 -4.86
C ASP A 17 -9.46 2.52 -4.99
N ASP A 18 -10.03 3.02 -3.89
CA ASP A 18 -10.56 4.38 -3.78
C ASP A 18 -9.65 5.25 -2.88
N LYS A 19 -9.39 6.48 -3.33
CA LYS A 19 -8.55 7.46 -2.63
C LYS A 19 -9.40 8.61 -2.11
N PHE A 20 -8.94 9.24 -1.04
CA PHE A 20 -9.54 10.50 -0.62
C PHE A 20 -9.37 11.60 -1.67
N THR A 21 -10.46 12.33 -1.90
CA THR A 21 -10.45 13.67 -2.51
C THR A 21 -10.12 14.72 -1.45
N GLU A 22 -9.97 15.99 -1.85
CA GLU A 22 -9.86 17.11 -0.90
C GLU A 22 -11.15 17.26 -0.06
N ASP A 23 -12.32 17.00 -0.66
CA ASP A 23 -13.60 17.02 0.05
C ASP A 23 -13.65 15.94 1.14
N ASP A 24 -13.20 14.71 0.83
CA ASP A 24 -13.11 13.64 1.82
C ASP A 24 -12.23 14.05 3.00
N GLN A 25 -11.11 14.75 2.75
CA GLN A 25 -10.24 15.24 3.82
C GLN A 25 -10.98 16.18 4.77
N ASN A 26 -11.71 17.16 4.24
CA ASN A 26 -12.47 18.11 5.05
C ASN A 26 -13.54 17.38 5.89
N SER A 27 -14.29 16.45 5.28
CA SER A 27 -15.29 15.66 6.01
C SER A 27 -14.68 14.79 7.11
N ILE A 28 -13.49 14.23 6.91
CA ILE A 28 -12.77 13.47 7.96
C ILE A 28 -12.39 14.39 9.11
N LEU A 29 -11.87 15.59 8.82
CA LEU A 29 -11.48 16.56 9.85
C LEU A 29 -12.68 17.07 10.65
N GLU A 30 -13.83 17.28 10.00
CA GLU A 30 -15.09 17.64 10.66
C GLU A 30 -15.59 16.51 11.57
N ALA A 31 -15.62 15.27 11.06
CA ALA A 31 -16.00 14.09 11.84
C ALA A 31 -15.09 13.93 13.07
N LEU A 32 -13.78 14.09 12.90
CA LEU A 32 -12.82 14.02 14.00
C LEU A 32 -13.04 15.17 15.01
N GLY A 33 -13.32 16.38 14.53
CA GLY A 33 -13.65 17.54 15.36
C GLY A 33 -14.89 17.32 16.23
N GLU A 34 -15.91 16.65 15.69
CA GLU A 34 -17.10 16.26 16.44
C GLU A 34 -16.77 15.23 17.53
N VAL A 35 -15.97 14.21 17.22
CA VAL A 35 -15.53 13.20 18.20
C VAL A 35 -14.71 13.85 19.32
N LEU A 36 -13.80 14.77 18.97
CA LEU A 36 -13.02 15.53 19.95
C LEU A 36 -13.92 16.36 20.88
N ARG A 37 -14.95 17.02 20.35
CA ARG A 37 -15.90 17.82 21.16
C ARG A 37 -16.69 16.98 22.16
N ARG A 38 -16.97 15.71 21.83
CA ARG A 38 -17.68 14.77 22.71
C ARG A 38 -16.77 14.03 23.70
N THR A 39 -15.45 14.10 23.50
CA THR A 39 -14.49 13.38 24.34
C THR A 39 -14.33 14.07 25.70
N PRO A 40 -14.43 13.34 26.82
CA PRO A 40 -14.25 13.90 28.16
C PRO A 40 -12.90 14.60 28.33
N LYS A 41 -12.89 15.65 29.15
CA LYS A 41 -11.65 16.33 29.54
C LYS A 41 -10.74 15.34 30.26
N GLY A 42 -9.48 15.26 29.81
CA GLY A 42 -8.50 14.28 30.31
C GLY A 42 -8.33 13.04 29.42
N GLU A 43 -9.27 12.79 28.49
CA GLU A 43 -9.19 11.69 27.52
C GLU A 43 -8.82 12.15 26.11
N LEU A 44 -8.67 13.47 25.91
CA LEU A 44 -8.32 14.04 24.61
C LEU A 44 -6.93 13.56 24.15
N PRO A 45 -6.79 13.14 22.88
CA PRO A 45 -5.52 12.68 22.35
C PRO A 45 -4.56 13.85 22.14
N HIS A 46 -3.27 13.56 22.24
CA HIS A 46 -2.22 14.44 21.74
C HIS A 46 -1.84 14.06 20.30
N LEU A 47 -2.36 14.81 19.34
CA LEU A 47 -2.08 14.70 17.91
C LEU A 47 -1.09 15.80 17.51
N LYS A 48 0.01 15.45 16.83
CA LYS A 48 1.10 16.39 16.50
C LYS A 48 0.88 17.08 15.16
N SER A 49 0.54 16.31 14.13
CA SER A 49 0.36 16.80 12.76
C SER A 49 -0.38 15.77 11.92
N TYR A 50 -0.94 16.20 10.79
CA TYR A 50 -1.49 15.31 9.78
C TYR A 50 -1.06 15.73 8.37
N ARG A 51 -1.13 14.81 7.42
CA ARG A 51 -0.91 15.06 5.98
C ARG A 51 -1.66 14.05 5.13
N LEU A 52 -2.07 14.44 3.94
CA LEU A 52 -2.65 13.52 2.96
C LEU A 52 -1.52 12.84 2.16
N VAL A 53 -1.44 11.51 2.19
CA VAL A 53 -0.44 10.74 1.43
C VAL A 53 -1.10 9.49 0.86
N GLY A 54 -1.01 9.31 -0.46
CA GLY A 54 -1.42 8.06 -1.11
C GLY A 54 -2.91 7.73 -0.98
N GLY A 55 -3.77 8.73 -0.79
CA GLY A 55 -5.21 8.53 -0.57
C GLY A 55 -5.60 8.21 0.87
N ALA A 56 -4.68 8.36 1.83
CA ALA A 56 -4.91 8.20 3.26
C ALA A 56 -4.48 9.47 4.02
N LEU A 57 -5.21 9.79 5.10
CA LEU A 57 -4.87 10.88 6.00
C LEU A 57 -3.96 10.34 7.11
N ILE A 58 -2.69 10.77 7.10
CA ILE A 58 -1.64 10.26 7.96
C ILE A 58 -1.45 11.19 9.16
N TYR A 59 -1.79 10.70 10.35
CA TYR A 59 -1.60 11.40 11.62
C TYR A 59 -0.33 10.95 12.35
N THR A 60 0.44 11.92 12.81
CA THR A 60 1.51 11.70 13.78
C THR A 60 0.96 11.89 15.19
N CYS A 61 0.96 10.82 15.99
CA CYS A 61 0.48 10.82 17.37
C CYS A 61 1.65 11.06 18.34
N ALA A 62 1.38 11.69 19.48
CA ALA A 62 2.43 11.93 20.48
C ALA A 62 2.88 10.66 21.20
N ASN A 63 1.98 9.68 21.36
CA ASN A 63 2.22 8.42 22.04
C ASN A 63 1.22 7.34 21.56
N GLN A 64 1.36 6.12 22.08
CA GLN A 64 0.53 4.97 21.73
C GLN A 64 -0.94 5.16 22.13
N GLN A 65 -1.20 5.79 23.27
CA GLN A 65 -2.56 6.07 23.74
C GLN A 65 -3.33 6.96 22.76
N SER A 66 -2.71 8.05 22.28
CA SER A 66 -3.31 8.91 21.25
C SER A 66 -3.61 8.15 19.96
N GLY A 67 -2.72 7.24 19.54
CA GLY A 67 -2.92 6.44 18.33
C GLY A 67 -4.06 5.43 18.46
N GLN A 68 -4.15 4.76 19.61
CA GLN A 68 -5.26 3.84 19.92
C GLN A 68 -6.58 4.58 20.01
N TRP A 69 -6.58 5.76 20.66
CA TRP A 69 -7.75 6.64 20.70
C TRP A 69 -8.20 7.01 19.29
N LEU A 70 -7.28 7.46 18.43
CA LEU A 70 -7.61 7.90 17.07
C LEU A 70 -8.17 6.74 16.23
N THR A 71 -7.60 5.55 16.39
CA THR A 71 -8.07 4.34 15.72
C THR A 71 -9.52 4.04 16.12
N LYS A 72 -9.83 4.04 17.42
CA LYS A 72 -11.18 3.78 17.94
C LYS A 72 -12.18 4.87 17.57
N ALA A 73 -11.76 6.14 17.57
CA ALA A 73 -12.60 7.29 17.23
C ALA A 73 -13.11 7.22 15.79
N ILE A 74 -12.27 6.72 14.88
CA ILE A 74 -12.51 6.70 13.44
C ILE A 74 -13.08 5.37 12.95
N ASP A 75 -12.77 4.25 13.62
CA ASP A 75 -13.21 2.94 13.16
C ASP A 75 -14.74 2.89 13.04
N ASN A 76 -15.22 2.50 11.85
CA ASN A 76 -16.63 2.46 11.47
C ASN A 76 -17.35 3.82 11.35
N GLN A 77 -16.64 4.95 11.39
CA GLN A 77 -17.24 6.25 11.03
C GLN A 77 -17.65 6.25 9.55
N ARG A 78 -18.73 6.97 9.25
CA ARG A 78 -19.24 7.12 7.89
C ARG A 78 -19.22 8.60 7.52
N LEU A 79 -18.58 8.92 6.40
CA LEU A 79 -18.61 10.26 5.81
C LEU A 79 -20.00 10.55 5.24
N GLU A 80 -20.29 11.83 5.01
CA GLU A 80 -21.53 12.28 4.36
C GLU A 80 -21.67 11.71 2.94
N SER A 81 -20.54 11.50 2.25
CA SER A 81 -20.47 10.79 0.97
C SER A 81 -20.90 9.33 1.05
N GLY A 82 -21.12 8.81 2.26
CA GLY A 82 -21.47 7.42 2.52
C GLY A 82 -20.25 6.49 2.61
N ALA A 83 -19.03 6.99 2.40
CA ALA A 83 -17.80 6.22 2.54
C ALA A 83 -17.56 5.82 4.00
N ARG A 84 -17.21 4.55 4.24
CA ARG A 84 -16.82 4.06 5.56
C ARG A 84 -15.33 4.26 5.77
N LEU A 85 -14.94 4.73 6.95
CA LEU A 85 -13.56 4.95 7.31
C LEU A 85 -13.00 3.77 8.11
N LYS A 86 -11.71 3.52 7.91
CA LYS A 86 -10.87 2.67 8.74
C LYS A 86 -9.64 3.43 9.19
N ALA A 87 -9.08 3.00 10.31
CA ALA A 87 -7.83 3.50 10.82
C ALA A 87 -6.91 2.35 11.23
N THR A 88 -5.62 2.46 10.94
CA THR A 88 -4.60 1.48 11.35
C THR A 88 -3.25 2.16 11.48
N GLU A 89 -2.25 1.47 12.01
CA GLU A 89 -0.88 1.96 11.92
C GLU A 89 -0.46 2.12 10.46
N ALA A 90 0.21 3.22 10.11
CA ALA A 90 0.50 3.53 8.71
C ALA A 90 1.34 2.45 7.99
N ARG A 91 2.14 1.67 8.73
CA ARG A 91 2.87 0.51 8.18
C ARG A 91 1.95 -0.61 7.67
N ASN A 92 0.75 -0.71 8.24
CA ASN A 92 -0.28 -1.70 7.92
C ASN A 92 -1.32 -1.17 6.92
N LEU A 93 -1.14 0.05 6.39
CA LEU A 93 -2.04 0.61 5.39
C LEU A 93 -2.11 -0.35 4.18
N PRO A 94 -3.31 -0.71 3.68
CA PRO A 94 -3.44 -1.54 2.49
C PRO A 94 -2.67 -0.95 1.32
N LYS A 95 -1.75 -1.73 0.75
CA LYS A 95 -0.98 -1.36 -0.43
C LYS A 95 -1.53 -2.09 -1.66
N PRO A 96 -1.58 -1.44 -2.83
CA PRO A 96 -1.90 -2.12 -4.07
C PRO A 96 -0.78 -3.10 -4.43
N VAL A 97 -1.12 -4.19 -5.11
CA VAL A 97 -0.14 -5.22 -5.48
C VAL A 97 0.54 -4.80 -6.79
N LYS A 98 1.86 -4.72 -6.77
CA LYS A 98 2.63 -4.37 -7.98
C LYS A 98 2.87 -5.62 -8.82
N VAL A 99 2.51 -5.59 -10.08
CA VAL A 99 2.64 -6.73 -11.00
C VAL A 99 3.32 -6.30 -12.30
N ALA A 100 4.18 -7.16 -12.83
CA ALA A 100 4.63 -7.13 -14.21
C ALA A 100 3.83 -8.12 -15.04
N LEU A 101 3.17 -7.63 -16.08
CA LEU A 101 2.45 -8.44 -17.06
C LEU A 101 3.13 -8.28 -18.42
N HIS A 102 3.49 -9.40 -19.05
CA HIS A 102 3.93 -9.40 -20.44
C HIS A 102 2.76 -9.86 -21.30
N THR A 103 2.57 -9.26 -22.46
CA THR A 103 1.62 -9.77 -23.46
C THR A 103 2.32 -9.87 -24.81
N ARG A 104 1.95 -10.87 -25.61
CA ARG A 104 2.37 -10.97 -27.03
C ARG A 104 1.57 -10.04 -27.92
N ASP A 105 0.49 -9.48 -27.42
CA ASP A 105 -0.37 -8.57 -28.17
C ASP A 105 0.42 -7.34 -28.60
N LYS A 106 0.39 -7.07 -29.90
CA LYS A 106 0.96 -5.87 -30.53
C LYS A 106 -0.13 -5.04 -31.21
N VAL A 107 -1.37 -5.50 -31.17
CA VAL A 107 -2.49 -4.97 -31.93
C VAL A 107 -3.10 -3.81 -31.17
N VAL A 108 -3.36 -4.01 -29.88
CA VAL A 108 -4.00 -3.01 -29.03
C VAL A 108 -2.96 -2.00 -28.56
N GLN A 109 -3.00 -0.82 -29.16
CA GLN A 109 -2.17 0.33 -28.79
C GLN A 109 -2.87 1.23 -27.75
N ASN A 110 -4.17 1.06 -27.52
CA ASN A 110 -4.91 1.78 -26.50
C ASN A 110 -4.85 1.03 -25.15
N GLN A 111 -4.46 1.73 -24.08
CA GLN A 111 -4.36 1.13 -22.75
C GLN A 111 -5.73 0.67 -22.19
N GLU A 112 -6.76 1.51 -22.31
CA GLU A 112 -8.10 1.25 -21.79
C GLU A 112 -8.74 0.07 -22.51
N GLU A 113 -8.55 -0.02 -23.83
CA GLU A 113 -9.00 -1.16 -24.63
C GLU A 113 -8.33 -2.47 -24.19
N LEU A 114 -7.02 -2.45 -23.90
CA LEU A 114 -6.30 -3.63 -23.43
C LEU A 114 -6.79 -4.08 -22.04
N LEU A 115 -7.00 -3.14 -21.12
CA LEU A 115 -7.55 -3.46 -19.80
C LEU A 115 -8.97 -4.02 -19.92
N LYS A 116 -9.80 -3.45 -20.79
CA LYS A 116 -11.14 -3.97 -21.08
C LYS A 116 -11.09 -5.41 -21.60
N TRP A 117 -10.20 -5.72 -22.55
CA TRP A 117 -10.03 -7.10 -23.01
C TRP A 117 -9.59 -8.04 -21.89
N ILE A 118 -8.70 -7.58 -21.00
CA ILE A 118 -8.30 -8.37 -19.83
C ILE A 118 -9.51 -8.63 -18.92
N ALA A 119 -10.34 -7.64 -18.63
CA ALA A 119 -11.56 -7.85 -17.85
C ALA A 119 -12.51 -8.85 -18.53
N ASP A 120 -12.78 -8.67 -19.82
CA ASP A 120 -13.72 -9.49 -20.59
C ASP A 120 -13.26 -10.97 -20.68
N LEU A 121 -11.94 -11.20 -20.76
CA LEU A 121 -11.36 -12.54 -20.88
C LEU A 121 -11.10 -13.24 -19.55
N ASN A 122 -11.06 -12.51 -18.43
CA ASN A 122 -10.74 -13.05 -17.12
C ASN A 122 -11.85 -12.65 -16.12
N PRO A 123 -12.96 -13.40 -16.07
CA PRO A 123 -14.08 -13.09 -15.19
C PRO A 123 -13.64 -12.91 -13.73
N GLY A 124 -14.08 -11.80 -13.13
CA GLY A 124 -13.76 -11.43 -11.75
C GLY A 124 -12.56 -10.51 -11.58
N LEU A 125 -11.78 -10.22 -12.63
CA LEU A 125 -10.76 -9.18 -12.56
C LEU A 125 -11.39 -7.79 -12.69
N HIS A 126 -11.11 -6.93 -11.71
CA HIS A 126 -11.58 -5.55 -11.63
C HIS A 126 -10.59 -4.57 -12.25
N THR A 127 -10.35 -4.71 -13.56
CA THR A 127 -9.31 -3.92 -14.25
C THR A 127 -9.55 -2.41 -14.23
N GLU A 128 -10.78 -1.97 -13.97
CA GLU A 128 -11.16 -0.58 -13.70
C GLU A 128 -10.45 0.01 -12.47
N ASN A 129 -10.07 -0.84 -11.51
CA ASN A 129 -9.33 -0.46 -10.31
C ASN A 129 -7.81 -0.55 -10.52
N TRP A 130 -7.36 -1.03 -11.68
CA TRP A 130 -5.94 -1.19 -11.96
C TRP A 130 -5.33 0.12 -12.42
N ARG A 131 -4.08 0.35 -12.02
CA ARG A 131 -3.30 1.50 -12.48
C ARG A 131 -2.08 1.06 -13.26
N VAL A 132 -2.01 1.43 -14.52
CA VAL A 132 -0.81 1.25 -15.34
C VAL A 132 0.26 2.26 -14.93
N LEU A 133 1.37 1.76 -14.41
CA LEU A 133 2.51 2.57 -13.97
C LEU A 133 3.55 2.77 -15.07
N ASN A 134 3.73 1.75 -15.92
CA ASN A 134 4.63 1.80 -17.05
C ASN A 134 4.13 0.85 -18.14
N ARG A 135 4.36 1.24 -19.38
CA ARG A 135 4.10 0.42 -20.57
C ARG A 135 5.26 0.56 -21.53
N GLN A 136 5.83 -0.57 -21.92
CA GLN A 136 6.97 -0.63 -22.83
C GLN A 136 6.69 -1.61 -23.95
N SER A 137 6.86 -1.16 -25.19
CA SER A 137 6.87 -2.04 -26.35
C SER A 137 8.17 -2.84 -26.39
N GLU A 138 8.07 -4.14 -26.63
CA GLU A 138 9.21 -5.06 -26.75
C GLU A 138 9.16 -5.80 -28.08
N SER A 139 10.28 -6.36 -28.53
CA SER A 139 10.34 -7.09 -29.80
C SER A 139 9.33 -8.25 -29.89
N LYS A 140 8.96 -8.84 -28.75
CA LYS A 140 8.02 -9.98 -28.65
C LYS A 140 6.61 -9.59 -28.16
N GLY A 141 6.30 -8.30 -28.05
CA GLY A 141 5.00 -7.83 -27.58
C GLY A 141 5.12 -6.55 -26.77
N GLN A 142 4.59 -6.53 -25.56
CA GLN A 142 4.68 -5.38 -24.67
C GLN A 142 4.70 -5.84 -23.20
N ARG A 143 5.31 -5.00 -22.36
CA ARG A 143 5.44 -5.19 -20.93
C ARG A 143 4.71 -4.06 -20.19
N LEU A 144 3.87 -4.45 -19.25
CA LEU A 144 3.10 -3.57 -18.38
C LEU A 144 3.60 -3.71 -16.95
N ILE A 145 3.76 -2.58 -16.26
CA ILE A 145 3.86 -2.54 -14.81
C ILE A 145 2.56 -1.96 -14.28
N LEU A 146 1.89 -2.73 -13.42
CA LEU A 146 0.55 -2.46 -12.94
C LEU A 146 0.58 -2.37 -11.41
N PHE A 147 -0.27 -1.52 -10.87
CA PHE A 147 -0.89 -1.76 -9.57
C PHE A 147 -2.24 -2.40 -9.80
N ILE A 148 -2.49 -3.52 -9.14
CA ILE A 148 -3.77 -4.23 -9.18
C ILE A 148 -4.41 -4.22 -7.80
N ASP A 149 -5.74 -4.26 -7.77
CA ASP A 149 -6.51 -4.42 -6.54
C ASP A 149 -6.30 -5.81 -5.93
N ARG A 150 -6.64 -5.95 -4.65
CA ARG A 150 -6.38 -7.18 -3.89
C ARG A 150 -7.28 -8.35 -4.31
N ASP A 151 -8.50 -8.07 -4.75
CA ASP A 151 -9.44 -9.11 -5.16
C ASP A 151 -8.98 -9.73 -6.48
N SER A 152 -8.61 -8.90 -7.45
CA SER A 152 -7.94 -9.32 -8.68
C SER A 152 -6.66 -10.10 -8.41
N HIS A 153 -5.80 -9.64 -7.47
CA HIS A 153 -4.60 -10.38 -7.10
C HIS A 153 -4.92 -11.77 -6.56
N THR A 154 -5.94 -11.89 -5.70
CA THR A 154 -6.38 -13.17 -5.15
C THR A 154 -6.87 -14.12 -6.23
N ILE A 155 -7.61 -13.62 -7.22
CA ILE A 155 -8.08 -14.41 -8.36
C ILE A 155 -6.89 -14.86 -9.23
N ILE A 156 -6.01 -13.93 -9.60
CA ILE A 156 -4.80 -14.21 -10.37
C ILE A 156 -3.93 -15.26 -9.67
N GLN A 157 -3.77 -15.16 -8.34
CA GLN A 157 -3.01 -16.15 -7.57
C GLN A 157 -3.64 -17.54 -7.65
N ARG A 158 -4.98 -17.64 -7.56
CA ARG A 158 -5.72 -18.92 -7.66
C ARG A 158 -5.61 -19.56 -9.04
N THR A 159 -5.43 -18.77 -10.10
CA THR A 159 -5.22 -19.25 -11.48
C THR A 159 -3.76 -19.52 -11.82
N GLY A 160 -2.86 -19.60 -10.82
CA GLY A 160 -1.44 -19.83 -11.07
C GLY A 160 -0.75 -18.63 -11.75
N TYR A 161 -1.29 -17.43 -11.51
CA TYR A 161 -0.87 -16.16 -12.11
C TYR A 161 -1.10 -16.03 -13.61
N GLU A 162 -1.91 -16.89 -14.22
CA GLU A 162 -2.24 -16.79 -15.64
C GLU A 162 -3.30 -15.71 -15.90
N ILE A 163 -2.99 -14.81 -16.84
CA ILE A 163 -3.88 -13.75 -17.31
C ILE A 163 -3.98 -13.81 -18.83
N PHE A 164 -5.19 -13.86 -19.36
CA PHE A 164 -5.48 -13.73 -20.78
C PHE A 164 -5.51 -12.25 -21.19
N THR A 165 -4.83 -11.89 -22.27
CA THR A 165 -4.57 -10.50 -22.67
C THR A 165 -4.91 -10.24 -24.13
N GLY A 166 -6.04 -10.78 -24.60
CA GLY A 166 -6.40 -10.82 -26.01
C GLY A 166 -5.91 -12.09 -26.69
N LEU A 167 -4.95 -11.94 -27.61
CA LEU A 167 -4.45 -13.03 -28.46
C LEU A 167 -3.44 -13.95 -27.77
N SER A 168 -3.21 -13.79 -26.46
CA SER A 168 -2.28 -14.63 -25.69
C SER A 168 -2.66 -14.67 -24.21
N HIS A 169 -2.09 -15.62 -23.48
CA HIS A 169 -2.04 -15.59 -22.01
C HIS A 169 -0.60 -15.54 -21.52
N ARG A 170 -0.38 -14.97 -20.34
CA ARG A 170 0.91 -14.95 -19.65
C ARG A 170 0.79 -14.97 -18.15
N THR A 171 1.86 -15.47 -17.53
CA THR A 171 2.09 -15.39 -16.10
C THR A 171 2.43 -13.97 -15.68
N ALA A 172 1.56 -13.37 -14.87
CA ALA A 172 1.85 -12.16 -14.12
C ALA A 172 2.94 -12.43 -13.06
N LYS A 173 3.88 -11.50 -12.91
CA LYS A 173 4.92 -11.58 -11.87
C LYS A 173 4.69 -10.49 -10.84
N VAL A 174 4.47 -10.84 -9.59
CA VAL A 174 4.44 -9.86 -8.49
C VAL A 174 5.83 -9.24 -8.33
N LEU A 175 5.90 -7.91 -8.31
CA LEU A 175 7.13 -7.14 -8.18
C LEU A 175 7.25 -6.65 -6.73
N ASN A 176 7.84 -7.49 -5.88
CA ASN A 176 8.15 -7.26 -4.46
C ASN A 176 7.00 -6.68 -3.61
N ASP A 177 6.38 -7.56 -2.82
CA ASP A 177 5.62 -7.19 -1.64
C ASP A 177 6.58 -6.64 -0.55
N PRO A 178 6.30 -5.50 0.09
CA PRO A 178 7.10 -5.00 1.21
C PRO A 178 7.15 -5.91 2.47
N GLU A 179 6.46 -7.06 2.51
CA GLU A 179 6.55 -7.99 3.66
C GLU A 179 7.72 -8.99 3.63
N VAL A 180 8.47 -9.14 2.51
CA VAL A 180 9.51 -10.19 2.39
C VAL A 180 10.95 -9.69 2.66
N GLN A 181 11.14 -8.46 3.17
CA GLN A 181 12.50 -7.92 3.44
C GLN A 181 13.00 -8.05 4.89
N HIS A 182 12.30 -8.78 5.78
CA HIS A 182 12.76 -8.95 7.17
C HIS A 182 13.34 -10.32 7.51
N GLN A 183 13.56 -11.22 6.55
CA GLN A 183 14.29 -12.45 6.83
C GLN A 183 15.35 -12.74 5.77
N ALA A 184 16.58 -12.83 6.27
CA ALA A 184 17.81 -13.38 5.68
C ALA A 184 18.82 -12.38 5.10
N GLU A 185 19.66 -11.84 5.99
CA GLU A 185 21.09 -12.11 5.86
C GLU A 185 21.62 -12.64 7.22
N PRO A 186 22.23 -13.83 7.28
CA PRO A 186 23.02 -14.23 8.44
C PRO A 186 24.33 -13.42 8.42
N VAL A 187 24.59 -12.70 9.51
CA VAL A 187 25.90 -12.09 9.78
C VAL A 187 26.92 -13.23 9.88
N PRO A 188 28.01 -13.24 9.10
CA PRO A 188 29.10 -14.15 9.37
C PRO A 188 29.78 -13.72 10.67
N ASP A 189 29.73 -14.62 11.65
CA ASP A 189 30.45 -14.50 12.90
C ASP A 189 31.96 -14.29 12.68
N THR A 190 32.49 -13.51 13.61
CA THR A 190 33.87 -13.09 13.78
C THR A 190 34.82 -14.28 13.93
N VAL A 191 36.01 -14.21 13.30
CA VAL A 191 37.19 -14.92 13.81
C VAL A 191 38.35 -13.95 14.01
N SER A 192 38.59 -13.69 15.30
CA SER A 192 39.84 -13.47 16.03
C SER A 192 41.03 -12.76 15.38
N SER A 193 41.34 -11.61 16.00
CA SER A 193 42.55 -11.36 16.79
C SER A 193 43.89 -11.79 16.20
N ASN A 194 44.72 -10.79 15.89
CA ASN A 194 46.09 -10.72 16.41
C ASN A 194 46.55 -9.26 16.49
N LEU A 195 46.61 -8.74 17.72
CA LEU A 195 47.40 -7.58 18.11
C LEU A 195 48.43 -8.11 19.10
N VAL A 196 49.70 -8.11 18.71
CA VAL A 196 50.84 -8.10 19.64
C VAL A 196 51.75 -6.98 19.16
N SER A 197 51.90 -6.00 20.03
CA SER A 197 52.84 -4.88 19.94
C SER A 197 54.16 -5.25 20.63
N GLU A 198 55.15 -4.38 20.45
CA GLU A 198 56.43 -4.22 21.18
C GLU A 198 57.60 -5.11 20.70
N GLU A 199 58.87 -4.69 20.73
CA GLU A 199 59.59 -3.40 20.57
C GLU A 199 61.09 -3.79 20.52
N GLU A 200 61.92 -2.92 19.93
CA GLU A 200 63.38 -2.74 20.12
C GLU A 200 64.45 -3.83 19.82
N GLY A 201 65.53 -3.37 19.15
CA GLY A 201 66.90 -3.87 19.38
C GLY A 201 67.79 -4.02 18.13
N GLY A 202 68.50 -2.95 17.74
CA GLY A 202 69.57 -3.00 16.74
C GLY A 202 70.14 -1.64 16.36
#